data_AF-A0A2P6MXN5-F1
#
_entry.id   AF-A0A2P6MXN5-F1
#
_cell.length_a   1.000
_cell.length_b   1.000
_cell.length_c   1.000
_cell.angle_alpha   90.00
_cell.angle_beta   90.00
_cell.angle_gamma   90.00
#
_symmetry.space_group_name_H-M   'P 1'
#
loop_
_entity.id
_entity.type
_entity.pdbx_description
1 polymer ?
#
loop_
_entity_poly.entity_id
_entity_poly.type
_entity_poly.pdbx_seq_one_letter_code
_entity_poly.pdbx_strand_id
1 'polypeptide(L)'
;MQRIINRPLFSGLTAARPYITPRRNLWTTVPVTEDLAKQKVSVLEKKGFILDMDGVIWHANHILPGVIDFIGWLKAENKRFMFLTNASEVSPKQLSRKMKRLTDHD
;
A
#
# COMPACT_ATOMS: atom_id res chain seq x y z
N MET A 1 10.76 34.93 25.67
CA MET A 1 10.76 35.34 24.25
C MET A 1 10.08 34.22 23.47
N GLN A 2 8.96 34.34 22.75
CA GLN A 2 8.13 35.47 22.32
C GLN A 2 6.67 34.98 22.11
N ARG A 3 5.74 35.82 22.56
CA ARG A 3 4.41 36.16 21.99
C ARG A 3 3.32 35.09 21.79
N ILE A 4 2.47 35.03 22.82
CA ILE A 4 1.01 35.24 22.81
C ILE A 4 0.43 35.61 21.43
N ILE A 5 -0.51 34.79 20.94
CA ILE A 5 -1.56 35.23 20.00
C ILE A 5 -2.91 35.01 20.68
N ASN A 6 -3.56 36.11 21.02
CA ASN A 6 -4.93 36.18 21.49
C ASN A 6 -5.89 35.57 20.44
N ARG A 7 -6.79 34.70 20.88
CA ARG A 7 -8.09 34.50 20.21
C ARG A 7 -9.20 34.68 21.25
N PRO A 8 -10.29 35.41 20.92
CA PRO A 8 -11.29 35.82 21.88
C PRO A 8 -12.11 34.62 22.38
N LEU A 9 -12.44 34.65 23.67
CA LEU A 9 -13.47 33.81 24.27
C LEU A 9 -14.84 34.32 23.79
N PHE A 10 -15.43 33.65 22.79
CA PHE A 10 -16.86 33.82 22.51
C PHE A 10 -17.67 32.94 23.46
N SER A 11 -18.34 33.58 24.40
CA SER A 11 -19.44 33.05 25.19
C SER A 11 -20.69 32.94 24.32
N GLY A 12 -21.44 31.84 24.51
CA GLY A 12 -22.87 31.76 24.19
C GLY A 12 -23.23 31.72 22.71
N LEU A 13 -23.33 30.51 22.15
CA LEU A 13 -24.40 30.06 21.26
C LEU A 13 -24.16 28.57 21.01
N THR A 14 -25.09 27.73 21.44
CA THR A 14 -25.12 26.28 21.25
C THR A 14 -25.34 25.98 19.75
N ALA A 15 -24.33 26.21 18.93
CA ALA A 15 -24.29 25.72 17.56
C ALA A 15 -23.76 24.30 17.62
N ALA A 16 -24.63 23.33 17.33
CA ALA A 16 -24.25 21.94 17.15
C ALA A 16 -22.99 21.89 16.28
N ARG A 17 -21.88 21.36 16.83
CA ARG A 17 -20.69 21.04 16.03
C ARG A 17 -21.19 20.20 14.86
N PRO A 18 -20.97 20.61 13.60
CA PRO A 18 -21.40 19.77 12.49
C PRO A 18 -20.67 18.46 12.67
N TYR A 19 -21.43 17.39 12.92
CA TYR A 19 -20.94 16.04 12.78
C TYR A 19 -20.31 16.01 11.39
N ILE A 20 -18.98 15.85 11.34
CA ILE A 20 -18.32 15.50 10.09
C ILE A 20 -18.95 14.18 9.70
N THR A 21 -19.87 14.21 8.75
CA THR A 21 -20.41 13.00 8.15
C THR A 21 -19.22 12.24 7.59
N PRO A 22 -19.07 10.93 7.87
CA PRO A 22 -18.08 10.14 7.16
C PRO A 22 -18.39 10.30 5.68
N ARG A 23 -17.42 10.72 4.86
CA ARG A 23 -17.54 10.76 3.40
C ARG A 23 -17.87 9.36 2.89
N ARG A 24 -19.15 9.03 2.86
CA ARG A 24 -19.68 7.71 2.55
C ARG A 24 -19.89 7.61 1.05
N ASN A 25 -18.80 7.67 0.28
CA ASN A 25 -18.64 7.33 -1.15
C ASN A 25 -17.54 8.17 -1.85
N LEU A 26 -16.27 7.87 -1.57
CA LEU A 26 -15.14 8.32 -2.42
C LEU A 26 -14.86 7.36 -3.60
N TRP A 27 -15.74 6.39 -3.81
CA TRP A 27 -15.78 5.56 -5.02
C TRP A 27 -17.03 5.97 -5.80
N THR A 28 -17.00 7.13 -6.44
CA THR A 28 -17.97 7.43 -7.49
C THR A 28 -17.80 6.39 -8.60
N THR A 29 -18.90 5.89 -9.14
CA THR A 29 -18.89 5.04 -10.32
C THR A 29 -18.27 5.84 -11.47
N VAL A 30 -16.98 5.63 -11.70
CA VAL A 30 -16.36 6.04 -12.96
C VAL A 30 -17.07 5.22 -14.03
N PRO A 31 -17.72 5.84 -15.04
CA PRO A 31 -18.28 5.07 -16.14
C PRO A 31 -17.11 4.30 -16.76
N VAL A 32 -17.21 2.98 -16.73
CA VAL A 32 -16.30 2.11 -17.47
C VAL A 32 -16.61 2.37 -18.94
N THR A 33 -15.97 3.38 -19.51
CA THR A 33 -15.93 3.55 -20.97
C THR A 33 -15.22 2.33 -21.54
N GLU A 34 -15.58 1.95 -22.77
CA GLU A 34 -15.07 0.76 -23.50
C GLU A 34 -13.53 0.71 -23.65
N ASP A 35 -12.81 1.69 -23.13
CA ASP A 35 -11.36 1.87 -23.24
C ASP A 35 -10.53 1.01 -22.26
N LEU A 36 -11.14 0.37 -21.25
CA LEU A 36 -10.42 -0.57 -20.37
C LEU A 36 -9.90 -1.81 -21.14
N ALA A 37 -10.54 -2.16 -22.25
CA ALA A 37 -10.13 -3.28 -23.08
C ALA A 37 -8.78 -3.06 -23.79
N LYS A 38 -8.28 -1.81 -23.89
CA LYS A 38 -7.04 -1.49 -24.60
C LYS A 38 -5.76 -1.73 -23.81
N GLN A 39 -5.83 -2.13 -22.54
CA GLN A 39 -4.63 -2.31 -21.70
C GLN A 39 -4.40 -3.75 -21.23
N LYS A 40 -4.75 -4.74 -22.05
CA LYS A 40 -4.32 -6.13 -21.83
C LYS A 40 -2.86 -6.31 -22.26
N VAL A 41 -1.94 -5.65 -21.55
CA VAL A 41 -0.50 -5.85 -21.74
C VAL A 41 -0.10 -7.11 -20.97
N SER A 42 0.57 -8.04 -21.65
CA SER A 42 1.00 -9.30 -21.04
C SER A 42 1.95 -9.06 -19.89
N VAL A 43 1.79 -9.82 -18.80
CA VAL A 43 2.73 -9.84 -17.66
C VAL A 43 4.15 -10.18 -18.13
N LEU A 44 4.27 -11.02 -19.16
CA LEU A 44 5.54 -11.46 -19.72
C LEU A 44 6.32 -10.31 -20.38
N GLU A 45 5.61 -9.32 -20.94
CA GLU A 45 6.20 -8.17 -21.64
C GLU A 45 6.65 -7.06 -20.67
N LYS A 46 6.21 -7.12 -19.41
CA LYS A 46 6.59 -6.11 -18.42
C LYS A 46 8.09 -6.19 -18.13
N LYS A 47 8.73 -5.04 -18.05
CA LYS A 47 10.16 -4.90 -17.71
C LYS A 47 10.40 -4.84 -16.20
N GLY A 48 9.34 -4.64 -15.41
CA GLY A 48 9.47 -4.64 -13.98
C GLY A 48 8.16 -4.54 -13.21
N PHE A 49 8.27 -4.76 -11.91
CA PHE A 49 7.17 -5.01 -10.99
C PHE A 49 7.34 -4.18 -9.72
N ILE A 50 6.22 -3.67 -9.20
CA ILE A 50 6.14 -3.16 -7.84
C ILE A 50 5.28 -4.15 -7.07
N LEU A 51 5.82 -4.69 -5.99
CA LEU A 51 5.20 -5.78 -5.24
C LEU A 51 4.79 -5.26 -3.87
N ASP A 52 3.52 -5.45 -3.51
CA ASP A 52 3.11 -5.34 -2.11
C ASP A 52 3.65 -6.54 -1.31
N MET A 53 3.54 -6.49 0.01
CA MET A 53 4.08 -7.51 0.92
C MET A 53 2.96 -8.30 1.62
N ASP A 54 2.13 -7.64 2.42
CA ASP A 54 1.09 -8.31 3.22
C ASP A 54 -0.01 -8.87 2.32
N GLY A 55 -0.25 -10.18 2.39
CA GLY A 55 -1.23 -10.86 1.54
C GLY A 55 -0.76 -11.13 0.11
N VAL A 56 0.46 -10.72 -0.26
CA VAL A 56 1.08 -10.97 -1.58
C VAL A 56 2.32 -11.85 -1.47
N ILE A 57 3.20 -11.55 -0.53
CA ILE A 57 4.44 -12.31 -0.28
C ILE A 57 4.24 -13.29 0.87
N TRP A 58 3.51 -12.86 1.91
CA TRP A 58 3.26 -13.68 3.08
C TRP A 58 1.86 -13.44 3.65
N HIS A 59 1.42 -14.39 4.47
CA HIS A 59 0.35 -14.19 5.43
C HIS A 59 0.85 -14.54 6.83
N ALA A 60 0.76 -13.59 7.77
CA ALA A 60 1.34 -13.70 9.10
C ALA A 60 2.84 -14.08 9.08
N ASN A 61 3.15 -15.34 9.42
CA ASN A 61 4.50 -15.92 9.50
C ASN A 61 4.78 -16.99 8.43
N HIS A 62 3.99 -17.03 7.36
CA HIS A 62 4.14 -18.01 6.28
C HIS A 62 4.30 -17.31 4.93
N ILE A 63 5.26 -17.76 4.13
CA ILE A 63 5.37 -17.36 2.72
C ILE A 63 4.19 -17.98 1.96
N LEU A 64 3.61 -17.21 1.04
CA LEU A 64 2.55 -17.74 0.19
C LEU A 64 3.15 -18.72 -0.85
N PRO A 65 2.47 -19.84 -1.15
CA PRO A 65 2.95 -20.80 -2.15
C PRO A 65 3.28 -20.14 -3.50
N GLY A 66 4.41 -20.51 -4.09
CA GLY A 66 4.87 -20.01 -5.40
C GLY A 66 5.56 -18.64 -5.37
N VAL A 67 5.66 -17.96 -4.22
CA VAL A 67 6.37 -16.67 -4.12
C VAL A 67 7.86 -16.82 -4.39
N ILE A 68 8.49 -17.88 -3.87
CA ILE A 68 9.92 -18.13 -4.11
C ILE A 68 10.18 -18.35 -5.61
N ASP A 69 9.36 -19.18 -6.25
CA ASP A 69 9.43 -19.44 -7.69
C ASP A 69 9.18 -18.18 -8.51
N PHE A 70 8.21 -17.36 -8.10
CA PHE A 70 7.90 -16.10 -8.77
C PHE A 70 9.06 -15.11 -8.70
N ILE A 71 9.67 -14.91 -7.53
CA ILE A 71 10.86 -14.06 -7.39
C ILE A 71 12.05 -14.65 -8.15
N GLY A 72 12.20 -15.97 -8.17
CA GLY A 72 13.19 -16.69 -8.98
C GLY A 72 13.02 -16.40 -10.47
N TRP A 73 11.78 -16.51 -10.96
CA TRP A 73 11.43 -16.19 -12.34
C TRP A 73 11.71 -14.73 -12.69
N LEU A 74 11.36 -13.77 -11.84
CA LEU A 74 11.68 -12.35 -12.06
C LEU A 74 13.19 -12.13 -12.24
N LYS A 75 14.02 -12.80 -11.44
CA LYS A 75 15.48 -12.71 -11.56
C LYS A 75 15.98 -13.37 -12.84
N ALA A 76 15.50 -14.57 -13.15
CA ALA A 76 15.91 -15.31 -14.35
C ALA A 76 15.58 -14.55 -15.65
N GLU A 77 14.42 -13.89 -15.69
CA GLU A 77 13.95 -13.09 -16.81
C GLU A 77 14.48 -11.63 -16.79
N ASN A 78 15.42 -11.30 -15.89
CA ASN A 78 15.94 -9.93 -15.70
C ASN A 78 14.85 -8.85 -15.54
N LYS A 79 13.74 -9.20 -14.88
CA LYS A 79 12.68 -8.26 -14.53
C LYS A 79 13.10 -7.44 -13.31
N ARG A 80 13.09 -6.11 -13.43
CA ARG A 80 13.35 -5.22 -12.29
C ARG A 80 12.19 -5.30 -11.31
N PHE A 81 12.44 -5.38 -10.01
CA PHE A 81 11.36 -5.32 -9.04
C PHE A 81 11.74 -4.57 -7.77
N MET A 82 10.73 -4.02 -7.11
CA MET A 82 10.85 -3.34 -5.83
C MET A 82 9.63 -3.66 -4.97
N PHE A 83 9.85 -3.87 -3.67
CA PHE A 83 8.77 -3.99 -2.70
C PHE A 83 8.30 -2.60 -2.29
N LEU A 84 6.98 -2.38 -2.32
CA LEU A 84 6.33 -1.16 -1.87
C LEU A 84 5.11 -1.55 -1.05
N THR A 85 5.13 -1.23 0.23
CA THR A 85 4.05 -1.53 1.16
C THR A 85 3.74 -0.32 2.05
N ASN A 86 2.49 -0.23 2.51
CA ASN A 86 2.04 0.82 3.42
C ASN A 86 2.37 0.54 4.90
N ALA A 87 3.20 -0.48 5.20
CA ALA A 87 3.62 -0.79 6.57
C ALA A 87 4.55 0.30 7.14
N SER A 88 3.96 1.37 7.67
CA SER A 88 4.65 2.53 8.26
C SER A 88 5.22 2.25 9.65
N GLU A 89 4.73 1.20 10.32
CA GLU A 89 5.14 0.81 11.67
C GLU A 89 6.45 -0.02 11.68
N VAL A 90 6.90 -0.52 10.53
CA VAL A 90 8.02 -1.45 10.42
C VAL A 90 9.11 -0.87 9.52
N SER A 91 10.33 -0.73 10.03
CA SER A 91 11.44 -0.21 9.24
C SER A 91 11.86 -1.17 8.10
N PRO A 92 12.45 -0.67 7.00
CA PRO A 92 12.95 -1.52 5.90
C PRO A 92 13.89 -2.64 6.36
N LYS A 93 14.75 -2.39 7.37
CA LYS A 93 15.65 -3.39 7.95
C LYS A 93 14.89 -4.49 8.71
N GLN A 94 13.79 -4.15 9.37
CA GLN A 94 12.95 -5.15 10.03
C GLN A 94 12.20 -6.02 9.01
N LEU A 95 11.68 -5.41 7.93
CA LEU A 95 11.06 -6.16 6.83
C LEU A 95 12.06 -7.09 6.14
N SER A 96 13.27 -6.62 5.86
CA SER A 96 14.34 -7.46 5.30
C SER A 96 14.70 -8.64 6.20
N ARG A 97 14.79 -8.44 7.52
CA ARG A 97 15.02 -9.53 8.48
C ARG A 97 13.86 -10.51 8.54
N LYS A 98 12.62 -10.03 8.48
CA LYS A 98 11.43 -10.89 8.42
C LYS A 98 11.48 -11.77 7.17
N MET A 99 11.71 -11.16 6.00
CA MET A 99 11.82 -11.87 4.74
C MET A 99 12.90 -12.94 4.80
N LYS A 100 14.11 -12.60 5.28
CA LYS A 100 15.21 -13.57 5.42
C LYS A 100 14.84 -14.76 6.31
N ARG A 101 14.23 -14.51 7.47
CA ARG A 101 13.78 -15.59 8.36
C ARG A 101 12.77 -16.51 7.65
N LEU A 102 11.85 -15.92 6.89
CA LEU A 102 10.81 -16.70 6.22
C LEU A 102 11.36 -17.51 5.04
N THR A 103 12.42 -17.07 4.38
CA THR A 103 13.01 -17.75 3.21
C THR A 103 14.12 -18.74 3.56
N ASP A 104 14.76 -18.63 4.73
CA ASP A 104 15.87 -19.51 5.15
C ASP A 104 15.37 -20.80 5.85
N HIS A 105 14.07 -20.96 6.06
CA HIS A 105 13.44 -22.09 6.76
C HIS A 105 12.71 -23.07 5.82
N ASP A 106 12.82 -22.90 4.50
CA ASP A 106 12.29 -23.80 3.46
C ASP A 106 13.40 -24.67 2.84
#